data_AF-A0A382FC47-F1
#
_entry.id   AF-A0A382FC47-F1
#
_cell.length_a   1.000
_cell.length_b   1.000
_cell.length_c   1.000
_cell.angle_alpha   90.00
_cell.angle_beta   90.00
_cell.angle_gamma   90.00
#
_symmetry.space_group_name_H-M   'P 1'
#
loop_
_entity.id
_entity.type
_entity.pdbx_description
1 polymer ?
#
loop_
_entity_poly.entity_id
_entity_poly.type
_entity_poly.pdbx_seq_one_letter_code
_entity_poly.pdbx_strand_id
1 'polypeptide(L)'
;AGVSFRHLAMLAQIKSNDDDVWGSLRRSGHLDGDPSDALTGRMRRMRNWVGGPHFPDAAKIKVQSSISDEARANLTDEHREFLSTLSGPLTDCEWTGKVIGDCIKTVAAEVGIGGREAYVALYWIILGKSHGPKAASIMVEVGREAILYLLGET
;
A
#
# COMPACT_ATOMS: atom_id res chain seq x y z
N ALA A 1 18.98 -7.96 4.39
CA ALA A 1 17.97 -8.91 4.93
C ALA A 1 17.07 -9.37 3.78
N GLY A 2 16.60 -10.62 3.78
CA GLY A 2 15.78 -11.14 2.67
C GLY A 2 14.36 -10.56 2.66
N VAL A 3 13.78 -10.35 1.47
CA VAL A 3 12.36 -9.94 1.35
C VAL A 3 11.41 -11.06 1.77
N SER A 4 10.38 -10.71 2.53
CA SER A 4 9.34 -11.62 3.02
C SER A 4 8.40 -12.09 1.90
N PHE A 5 7.75 -13.23 2.10
CA PHE A 5 6.74 -13.75 1.16
C PHE A 5 5.61 -12.75 0.92
N ARG A 6 5.06 -12.14 1.98
CA ARG A 6 3.96 -11.17 1.89
C ARG A 6 4.35 -9.92 1.10
N HIS A 7 5.57 -9.41 1.31
CA HIS A 7 6.06 -8.24 0.58
C HIS A 7 6.26 -8.59 -0.91
N LEU A 8 6.88 -9.72 -1.21
CA LEU A 8 7.07 -10.17 -2.59
C LEU A 8 5.72 -10.44 -3.31
N ALA A 9 4.74 -11.01 -2.60
CA ALA A 9 3.38 -11.21 -3.12
C ALA A 9 2.66 -9.88 -3.41
N MET A 10 2.91 -8.84 -2.61
CA MET A 10 2.37 -7.51 -2.87
C MET A 10 3.03 -6.89 -4.11
N LEU A 11 4.37 -6.95 -4.23
CA LEU A 11 5.08 -6.43 -5.39
C LEU A 11 4.67 -7.14 -6.68
N ALA A 12 4.44 -8.45 -6.63
CA ALA A 12 3.96 -9.24 -7.76
C ALA A 12 2.59 -8.80 -8.28
N GLN A 13 1.76 -8.19 -7.43
CA GLN A 13 0.44 -7.68 -7.80
C GLN A 13 0.49 -6.23 -8.31
N ILE A 14 1.35 -5.40 -7.72
CA ILE A 14 1.40 -3.96 -8.05
C ILE A 14 2.30 -3.67 -9.26
N LYS A 15 3.43 -4.39 -9.41
CA LYS A 15 4.39 -4.13 -10.48
C LYS A 15 4.18 -5.08 -11.65
N SER A 16 4.06 -4.53 -12.85
CA SER A 16 3.79 -5.28 -14.08
C SER A 16 5.00 -6.09 -14.58
N ASN A 17 6.21 -5.61 -14.31
CA ASN A 17 7.48 -6.24 -14.71
C ASN A 17 8.40 -6.47 -13.50
N ASP A 18 9.42 -7.30 -13.68
CA ASP A 18 10.36 -7.67 -12.60
C ASP A 18 11.41 -6.59 -12.32
N ASP A 19 11.78 -5.75 -13.29
CA ASP A 19 12.77 -4.69 -13.09
C ASP A 19 12.26 -3.63 -12.09
N ASP A 20 10.97 -3.31 -12.15
CA ASP A 20 10.30 -2.45 -11.17
C ASP A 20 10.28 -3.08 -9.78
N VAL A 21 10.11 -4.41 -9.69
CA VAL A 21 10.21 -5.14 -8.42
C VAL A 21 11.62 -5.00 -7.86
N TRP A 22 12.66 -5.19 -8.67
CA TRP A 22 14.05 -5.01 -8.24
C TRP A 22 14.34 -3.59 -7.79
N GLY A 23 13.82 -2.59 -8.52
CA GLY A 23 13.87 -1.19 -8.12
C GLY A 23 13.26 -0.95 -6.74
N SER A 24 12.07 -1.51 -6.46
CA SER A 24 11.41 -1.40 -5.16
C SER A 24 12.18 -2.11 -4.03
N LEU A 25 12.76 -3.28 -4.30
CA LEU A 25 13.57 -4.00 -3.31
C LEU A 25 14.85 -3.25 -2.97
N ARG A 26 15.50 -2.59 -3.95
CA ARG A 26 16.67 -1.74 -3.71
C ARG A 26 16.32 -0.51 -2.87
N ARG A 27 15.26 0.22 -3.25
CA ARG A 27 14.79 1.39 -2.47
C ARG A 27 14.42 1.05 -1.03
N SER A 28 13.93 -0.17 -0.78
CA SER A 28 13.57 -0.64 0.55
C SER A 28 14.70 -1.36 1.30
N GLY A 29 15.92 -1.45 0.74
CA GLY A 29 17.07 -2.11 1.37
C GLY A 29 16.98 -3.63 1.46
N HIS A 30 16.11 -4.26 0.66
CA HIS A 30 15.95 -5.72 0.60
C HIS A 30 16.78 -6.38 -0.51
N LEU A 31 17.39 -5.60 -1.38
CA LEU A 31 18.25 -6.06 -2.47
C LEU A 31 19.40 -5.07 -2.66
N ASP A 32 20.63 -5.56 -2.64
CA ASP A 32 21.83 -4.81 -3.04
C ASP A 32 22.31 -5.36 -4.38
N GLY A 33 22.51 -4.49 -5.37
CA GLY A 33 22.93 -4.90 -6.72
C GLY A 33 21.86 -5.70 -7.46
N ASP A 34 22.25 -6.78 -8.14
CA ASP A 34 21.39 -7.59 -8.99
C ASP A 34 20.70 -8.73 -8.24
N PRO A 35 19.47 -9.11 -8.64
CA PRO A 35 18.77 -10.22 -8.03
C PRO A 35 19.52 -11.54 -8.29
N SER A 36 19.64 -12.38 -7.26
CA SER A 36 20.15 -13.74 -7.44
C SER A 36 19.14 -14.61 -8.20
N ASP A 37 19.62 -15.68 -8.84
CA ASP A 37 18.76 -16.67 -9.51
C ASP A 37 17.68 -17.24 -8.58
N ALA A 38 18.01 -17.40 -7.29
CA ALA A 38 17.08 -17.84 -6.27
C ALA A 38 15.93 -16.84 -6.07
N LEU A 39 16.24 -15.54 -6.04
CA LEU A 39 15.24 -14.47 -5.91
C LEU A 39 14.38 -14.35 -7.17
N THR A 40 15.00 -14.37 -8.34
CA THR A 40 14.31 -14.36 -9.65
C THR A 40 13.37 -15.56 -9.79
N GLY A 41 13.84 -16.77 -9.45
CA GLY A 41 13.01 -17.97 -9.44
C GLY A 41 11.86 -17.90 -8.43
N ARG A 42 12.07 -17.26 -7.27
CA ARG A 42 11.01 -17.03 -6.28
C ARG A 42 9.98 -16.03 -6.78
N MET A 43 10.40 -14.98 -7.48
CA MET A 43 9.51 -13.99 -8.08
C MET A 43 8.62 -14.61 -9.16
N ARG A 44 9.20 -15.43 -10.05
CA ARG A 44 8.45 -16.19 -11.05
C ARG A 44 7.37 -17.07 -10.43
N ARG A 45 7.72 -17.84 -9.40
CA ARG A 45 6.74 -18.68 -8.67
C ARG A 45 5.67 -17.84 -7.99
N MET A 46 6.03 -16.67 -7.45
CA MET A 46 5.09 -15.76 -6.84
C MET A 46 4.07 -15.23 -7.83
N ARG A 47 4.50 -14.78 -9.03
CA ARG A 47 3.58 -14.33 -10.08
C ARG A 47 2.64 -15.44 -10.53
N ASN A 48 3.16 -16.65 -10.74
CA ASN A 48 2.34 -17.81 -11.10
C ASN A 48 1.31 -18.14 -10.02
N TRP A 49 1.70 -18.05 -8.74
CA TRP A 49 0.78 -18.29 -7.64
C TRP A 49 -0.29 -17.20 -7.53
N VAL A 50 0.10 -15.92 -7.58
CA VAL A 50 -0.79 -14.74 -7.53
C VAL A 50 -1.79 -14.74 -8.69
N GLY A 51 -1.35 -15.09 -9.90
CA GLY A 51 -2.21 -15.21 -11.09
C GLY A 51 -2.98 -16.52 -11.17
N GLY A 52 -2.74 -17.45 -10.24
CA GLY A 52 -3.34 -18.78 -10.25
C GLY A 52 -4.72 -18.83 -9.57
N PRO A 53 -5.46 -19.94 -9.76
CA PRO A 53 -6.83 -20.10 -9.24
C PRO A 53 -6.89 -20.22 -7.71
N HIS A 54 -5.76 -20.47 -7.05
CA HIS A 54 -5.68 -20.65 -5.60
C HIS A 54 -5.28 -19.38 -4.85
N PHE A 55 -5.05 -18.27 -5.55
CA PHE A 55 -4.76 -17.01 -4.88
C PHE A 55 -6.06 -16.44 -4.30
N PRO A 56 -6.15 -16.23 -2.98
CA PRO A 56 -7.40 -15.86 -2.34
C PRO A 56 -7.85 -14.47 -2.79
N ASP A 57 -9.12 -14.33 -3.15
CA ASP A 57 -9.70 -13.06 -3.62
C ASP A 57 -9.52 -11.93 -2.60
N ALA A 58 -9.64 -12.25 -1.31
CA ALA A 58 -9.40 -11.29 -0.23
C ALA A 58 -7.98 -10.70 -0.24
N ALA A 59 -6.98 -11.42 -0.77
CA ALA A 59 -5.60 -10.94 -0.88
C ALA A 59 -5.31 -10.19 -2.17
N LYS A 60 -6.23 -10.19 -3.16
CA LYS A 60 -6.08 -9.46 -4.43
C LYS A 60 -6.01 -7.96 -4.17
N ILE A 61 -4.98 -7.33 -4.71
CA ILE A 61 -4.78 -5.88 -4.66
C ILE A 61 -5.26 -5.30 -5.97
N LYS A 62 -6.26 -4.42 -5.90
CA LYS A 62 -6.65 -3.55 -7.01
C LYS A 62 -6.55 -2.13 -6.49
N VAL A 63 -5.49 -1.42 -6.90
CA VAL A 63 -5.31 -0.02 -6.53
C VAL A 63 -6.36 0.79 -7.26
N GLN A 64 -7.12 1.61 -6.52
CA GLN A 64 -8.15 2.46 -7.08
C GLN A 64 -7.51 3.66 -7.78
N SER A 65 -8.04 4.01 -8.96
CA SER A 65 -7.70 5.26 -9.66
C SER A 65 -8.59 6.43 -9.22
N SER A 66 -9.71 6.14 -8.58
CA SER A 66 -10.64 7.09 -7.99
C SER A 66 -11.46 6.40 -6.90
N ILE A 67 -11.99 7.15 -5.93
CA ILE A 67 -12.80 6.55 -4.85
C ILE A 67 -14.14 6.06 -5.42
N SER A 68 -14.41 4.75 -5.29
CA SER A 68 -15.67 4.14 -5.73
C SER A 68 -16.86 4.56 -4.86
N ASP A 69 -18.08 4.46 -5.39
CA ASP A 69 -19.31 4.74 -4.63
C ASP A 69 -19.43 3.86 -3.39
N GLU A 70 -19.03 2.59 -3.50
CA GLU A 70 -18.98 1.66 -2.36
C GLU A 70 -18.00 2.14 -1.27
N ALA A 71 -16.80 2.58 -1.66
CA ALA A 71 -15.85 3.13 -0.70
C ALA A 71 -16.39 4.41 -0.06
N ARG A 72 -16.98 5.33 -0.84
CA ARG A 72 -17.59 6.57 -0.33
C ARG A 72 -18.70 6.27 0.70
N ALA A 73 -19.55 5.27 0.43
CA ALA A 73 -20.63 4.87 1.32
C ALA A 73 -20.13 4.23 2.64
N ASN A 74 -18.94 3.63 2.64
CA ASN A 74 -18.34 2.99 3.81
C ASN A 74 -17.41 3.92 4.63
N LEU A 75 -17.08 5.10 4.11
CA LEU A 75 -16.32 6.10 4.87
C LEU A 75 -17.26 6.79 5.88
N THR A 76 -16.89 6.74 7.16
CA THR A 76 -17.53 7.51 8.23
C THR A 76 -17.00 8.95 8.26
N ASP A 77 -17.62 9.82 9.04
CA ASP A 77 -17.13 11.19 9.21
C ASP A 77 -15.76 11.23 9.90
N GLU A 78 -15.54 10.34 10.87
CA GLU A 78 -14.23 10.14 11.52
C GLU A 78 -13.16 9.68 10.51
N HIS A 79 -13.52 8.81 9.55
CA HIS A 79 -12.62 8.43 8.47
C HIS A 79 -12.27 9.62 7.57
N ARG A 80 -13.26 10.45 7.19
CA ARG A 80 -13.03 11.64 6.35
C ARG A 80 -12.17 12.68 7.05
N GLU A 81 -12.39 12.93 8.33
CA GLU A 81 -11.57 13.83 9.13
C GLU A 81 -10.12 13.35 9.20
N PHE A 82 -9.90 12.06 9.46
CA PHE A 82 -8.58 11.46 9.43
C PHE A 82 -7.90 11.59 8.06
N LEU A 83 -8.59 11.24 6.96
CA LEU A 83 -8.03 11.25 5.61
C LEU A 83 -7.68 12.67 5.15
N SER A 84 -8.56 13.65 5.40
CA SER A 84 -8.31 15.05 5.08
C SER A 84 -7.13 15.62 5.87
N THR A 85 -7.03 15.32 7.17
CA THR A 85 -5.90 15.73 8.02
C THR A 85 -4.58 15.08 7.59
N LEU A 86 -4.62 13.82 7.14
CA LEU A 86 -3.43 13.07 6.74
C LEU A 86 -2.76 13.64 5.48
N SER A 87 -3.52 14.32 4.61
CA SER A 87 -3.01 14.90 3.35
C SER A 87 -1.83 15.87 3.57
N GLY A 88 -1.90 16.70 4.61
CA GLY A 88 -0.88 17.70 4.93
C GLY A 88 0.48 17.07 5.22
N PRO A 89 0.62 16.25 6.28
CA PRO A 89 1.89 15.60 6.63
C PRO A 89 2.49 14.75 5.51
N LEU A 90 1.66 14.14 4.65
CA LEU A 90 2.13 13.34 3.51
C LEU A 90 2.67 14.17 2.34
N THR A 91 2.30 15.44 2.26
CA THR A 91 2.73 16.32 1.15
C THR A 91 4.24 16.61 1.20
N ASP A 92 4.80 16.77 2.39
CA ASP A 92 6.19 17.23 2.58
C ASP A 92 7.13 16.20 3.22
N CYS A 93 6.61 15.06 3.69
CA CYS A 93 7.44 14.08 4.38
C CYS A 93 8.42 13.34 3.45
N GLU A 94 9.39 12.63 4.00
CA GLU A 94 10.19 11.69 3.22
C GLU A 94 9.31 10.50 2.79
N TRP A 95 9.30 10.13 1.51
CA TRP A 95 8.41 9.07 1.00
C TRP A 95 8.90 7.64 1.31
N THR A 96 9.06 7.32 2.58
CA THR A 96 9.48 6.00 3.05
C THR A 96 8.37 5.32 3.86
N GLY A 97 8.35 3.99 3.83
CA GLY A 97 7.32 3.23 4.56
C GLY A 97 7.36 3.41 6.08
N LYS A 98 8.51 3.83 6.64
CA LYS A 98 8.62 4.21 8.05
C LYS A 98 7.95 5.56 8.31
N VAL A 99 8.35 6.60 7.57
CA VAL A 99 7.84 7.96 7.75
C VAL A 99 6.34 8.04 7.46
N ILE A 100 5.85 7.40 6.39
CA ILE A 100 4.41 7.29 6.09
C ILE A 100 3.67 6.60 7.24
N GLY A 101 4.22 5.50 7.76
CA GLY A 101 3.64 4.78 8.89
C GLY A 101 3.61 5.60 10.18
N ASP A 102 4.60 6.46 10.39
CA ASP A 102 4.68 7.36 11.54
C ASP A 102 3.65 8.51 11.37
N CYS A 103 3.54 9.12 10.18
CA CYS A 103 2.50 10.11 9.86
C CYS A 103 1.09 9.58 10.12
N ILE A 104 0.77 8.36 9.67
CA ILE A 104 -0.53 7.71 9.88
C ILE A 104 -0.86 7.62 11.37
N LYS A 105 0.11 7.19 12.20
CA LYS A 105 -0.11 7.03 13.64
C LYS A 105 -0.27 8.38 14.34
N THR A 106 0.55 9.36 13.98
CA THR A 106 0.49 10.71 14.55
C THR A 106 -0.87 11.34 14.27
N VAL A 107 -1.30 11.36 13.01
CA VAL A 107 -2.60 11.94 12.62
C VAL A 107 -3.76 11.17 13.23
N ALA A 108 -3.67 9.83 13.30
CA ALA A 108 -4.69 9.03 13.96
C ALA A 108 -4.85 9.42 15.44
N ALA A 109 -3.74 9.65 16.15
CA ALA A 109 -3.76 10.10 17.53
C ALA A 109 -4.27 11.54 17.70
N GLU A 110 -3.93 12.44 16.77
CA GLU A 110 -4.38 13.84 16.77
C GLU A 110 -5.89 13.98 16.58
N VAL A 111 -6.46 13.24 15.63
CA VAL A 111 -7.91 13.21 15.35
C VAL A 111 -8.67 12.36 16.38
N GLY A 112 -7.97 11.50 17.13
CA GLY A 112 -8.58 10.60 18.12
C GLY A 112 -9.21 9.34 17.51
N ILE A 113 -8.97 9.07 16.22
CA ILE A 113 -9.46 7.88 15.53
C ILE A 113 -8.73 6.62 16.02
N GLY A 114 -9.50 5.55 16.22
CA GLY A 114 -8.94 4.25 16.54
C GLY A 114 -7.94 3.78 15.47
N GLY A 115 -6.76 3.30 15.88
CA GLY A 115 -5.71 2.92 14.93
C GLY A 115 -6.17 1.91 13.86
N ARG A 116 -7.08 0.99 14.21
CA ARG A 116 -7.72 0.09 13.22
C ARG A 116 -8.53 0.85 12.18
N GLU A 117 -9.36 1.79 12.62
CA GLU A 117 -10.24 2.58 11.75
C GLU A 117 -9.45 3.49 10.81
N ALA A 118 -8.33 4.05 11.26
CA ALA A 118 -7.41 4.80 10.40
C ALA A 118 -6.89 3.95 9.23
N TYR A 119 -6.54 2.67 9.47
CA TYR A 119 -6.14 1.77 8.38
C TYR A 119 -7.33 1.32 7.52
N VAL A 120 -8.51 1.12 8.10
CA VAL A 120 -9.74 0.80 7.34
C VAL A 120 -10.04 1.93 6.34
N ALA A 121 -9.97 3.19 6.78
CA ALA A 121 -10.16 4.37 5.94
C ALA A 121 -9.18 4.38 4.74
N LEU A 122 -7.90 4.11 4.99
CA LEU A 122 -6.88 4.00 3.94
C LEU A 122 -7.16 2.85 2.96
N TYR A 123 -7.58 1.68 3.45
CA TYR A 123 -7.89 0.56 2.56
C TYR A 123 -9.12 0.83 1.70
N TRP A 124 -10.11 1.58 2.20
CA TRP A 124 -11.26 1.97 1.39
C TRP A 124 -10.85 2.82 0.20
N ILE A 125 -10.02 3.86 0.42
CA ILE A 125 -9.62 4.73 -0.68
C ILE A 125 -8.57 4.09 -1.61
N ILE A 126 -7.64 3.28 -1.09
CA ILE A 126 -6.56 2.69 -1.89
C ILE A 126 -7.01 1.42 -2.60
N LEU A 127 -7.80 0.57 -1.93
CA LEU A 127 -8.13 -0.78 -2.40
C LEU A 127 -9.61 -0.99 -2.69
N GLY A 128 -10.50 -0.10 -2.21
CA GLY A 128 -11.94 -0.32 -2.28
C GLY A 128 -12.44 -1.43 -1.36
N LYS A 129 -11.75 -1.69 -0.24
CA LYS A 129 -12.13 -2.70 0.77
C LYS A 129 -11.62 -2.33 2.16
N SER A 130 -12.14 -2.97 3.20
CA SER A 130 -11.80 -2.65 4.60
C SER A 130 -10.49 -3.23 5.13
N HIS A 131 -9.73 -3.98 4.33
CA HIS A 131 -8.52 -4.67 4.78
C HIS A 131 -7.52 -4.89 3.65
N GLY A 132 -6.24 -5.02 4.01
CA GLY A 132 -5.18 -5.28 3.04
C GLY A 132 -3.82 -5.59 3.67
N PRO A 133 -2.79 -5.73 2.82
CA PRO A 133 -1.40 -5.72 3.26
C PRO A 133 -1.05 -4.41 3.98
N LYS A 134 0.16 -4.32 4.55
CA LYS A 134 0.63 -3.13 5.28
C LYS A 134 0.44 -1.86 4.43
N ALA A 135 -0.46 -0.97 4.86
CA ALA A 135 -0.86 0.23 4.11
C ALA A 135 0.33 1.09 3.68
N ALA A 136 1.26 1.40 4.59
CA ALA A 136 2.46 2.17 4.26
C ALA A 136 3.31 1.53 3.15
N SER A 137 3.38 0.19 3.08
CA SER A 137 4.07 -0.50 1.99
C SER A 137 3.33 -0.34 0.66
N ILE A 138 2.00 -0.39 0.66
CA ILE A 138 1.20 -0.14 -0.55
C ILE A 138 1.39 1.31 -1.02
N MET A 139 1.31 2.28 -0.11
CA MET A 139 1.48 3.70 -0.43
C MET A 139 2.86 4.03 -1.03
N VAL A 140 3.92 3.38 -0.54
CA VAL A 140 5.26 3.48 -1.15
C VAL A 140 5.25 2.98 -2.60
N GLU A 141 4.61 1.84 -2.86
CA GLU A 141 4.62 1.21 -4.18
C GLU A 141 3.67 1.87 -5.19
N VAL A 142 2.58 2.48 -4.71
CA VAL A 142 1.62 3.28 -5.48
C VAL A 142 2.18 4.67 -5.79
N GLY A 143 2.91 5.27 -4.86
CA GLY A 143 3.58 6.56 -5.05
C GLY A 143 2.77 7.76 -4.52
N ARG A 144 3.48 8.85 -4.23
CA ARG A 144 2.94 10.05 -3.56
C ARG A 144 1.77 10.67 -4.29
N GLU A 145 1.94 10.95 -5.58
CA GLU A 145 0.96 11.70 -6.37
C GLU A 145 -0.40 10.99 -6.39
N ALA A 146 -0.42 9.68 -6.66
CA ALA A 146 -1.64 8.90 -6.67
C ALA A 146 -2.33 8.83 -5.29
N ILE A 147 -1.55 8.73 -4.20
CA ILE A 147 -2.10 8.73 -2.84
C ILE A 147 -2.68 10.09 -2.48
N LEU A 148 -1.97 11.19 -2.76
CA LEU A 148 -2.48 12.54 -2.50
C LEU A 148 -3.71 12.86 -3.35
N TYR A 149 -3.76 12.38 -4.59
CA TYR A 149 -4.95 12.48 -5.44
C TYR A 149 -6.17 11.80 -4.80
N LEU A 150 -6.02 10.54 -4.36
CA LEU A 150 -7.11 9.81 -3.69
C LEU A 150 -7.54 10.48 -2.38
N LEU A 151 -6.60 11.05 -1.61
CA LEU A 151 -6.93 11.81 -0.39
C LEU A 151 -7.68 13.11 -0.71
N GLY A 152 -7.40 13.76 -1.84
CA GLY A 152 -8.14 14.96 -2.26
C GLY A 152 -9.56 14.69 -2.73
N GLU A 153 -9.93 13.42 -2.95
CA GLU A 153 -11.28 13.01 -3.37
C GLU A 153 -12.22 12.68 -2.21
N THR A 154 -11.72 12.61 -0.97
CA THR A 154 -12.50 12.21 0.24
C THR A 154 -13.32 13.35 0.79
#